data_AF-A0A6I2ZLG7-F1
#
_entry.id   AF-A0A6I2ZLG7-F1
#
_cell.length_a   1.000
_cell.length_b   1.000
_cell.length_c   1.000
_cell.angle_alpha   90.00
_cell.angle_beta   90.00
_cell.angle_gamma   90.00
#
_symmetry.space_group_name_H-M   'P 1'
#
loop_
_entity.id
_entity.type
_entity.pdbx_description
1 polymer ?
#
loop_
_entity_poly.entity_id
_entity_poly.type
_entity_poly.pdbx_seq_one_letter_code
_entity_poly.pdbx_strand_id
1 'polypeptide(L)'
;MSLRPVHRAERFVRSVFSVAPAPEKVQWASSFLTEPEQRLFLRMPSVDQSHSIAVARAVAAHLDQVGLEESDPDARWLIAAALLHDVGKSVSGLGTYGRVV
;
A
#
# COMPACT_ATOMS: atom_id res chain seq x y z
N MET A 1 -10.90 -5.41 -31.25
CA MET A 1 -10.95 -5.17 -29.79
C MET A 1 -11.30 -6.48 -29.10
N SER A 2 -10.29 -7.22 -28.62
CA SER A 2 -10.52 -8.47 -27.87
C SER A 2 -10.33 -8.17 -26.39
N LEU A 3 -11.41 -8.18 -25.63
CA LEU A 3 -11.40 -8.03 -24.18
C LEU A 3 -10.79 -9.31 -23.60
N ARG A 4 -9.53 -9.24 -23.15
CA ARG A 4 -8.86 -10.33 -22.43
C ARG A 4 -9.45 -10.40 -21.00
N PRO A 5 -10.32 -11.38 -20.67
CA PRO A 5 -11.00 -11.45 -19.37
C PRO A 5 -10.08 -11.95 -18.25
N VAL A 6 -8.92 -12.50 -18.62
CA VAL A 6 -8.00 -13.21 -17.73
C VAL A 6 -7.33 -12.28 -16.71
N HIS A 7 -7.02 -11.03 -17.09
CA HIS A 7 -6.39 -10.07 -16.17
C HIS A 7 -7.30 -9.59 -15.03
N ARG A 8 -8.62 -9.79 -15.13
CA ARG A 8 -9.56 -9.39 -14.07
C ARG A 8 -9.77 -10.48 -13.03
N ALA A 9 -9.53 -11.75 -13.38
CA ALA A 9 -9.63 -12.87 -12.45
C ALA A 9 -8.44 -12.91 -11.47
N GLU A 10 -7.22 -12.57 -11.90
CA GLU A 10 -6.06 -12.47 -10.99
C GLU A 10 -6.24 -11.39 -9.90
N ARG A 11 -6.82 -10.23 -10.26
CA ARG A 11 -7.14 -9.18 -9.28
C ARG A 11 -8.20 -9.62 -8.26
N PHE A 12 -9.10 -10.51 -8.66
CA PHE A 12 -10.16 -11.04 -7.80
C PHE A 12 -9.64 -12.15 -6.87
N VAL A 13 -8.77 -13.06 -7.35
CA VAL A 13 -8.20 -14.12 -6.50
C VAL A 13 -7.22 -13.54 -5.45
N ARG A 14 -6.50 -12.47 -5.77
CA ARG A 14 -5.68 -11.71 -4.80
C ARG A 14 -6.51 -10.93 -3.76
N SER A 15 -7.81 -10.69 -4.02
CA SER A 15 -8.70 -10.02 -3.05
C SER A 15 -9.32 -10.97 -2.03
N VAL A 16 -9.22 -12.30 -2.22
CA VAL A 16 -9.92 -13.29 -1.36
C VAL A 16 -8.98 -13.96 -0.34
N PHE A 17 -7.67 -13.99 -0.58
CA PHE A 17 -6.71 -14.61 0.37
C PHE A 17 -5.60 -13.63 0.73
N SER A 18 -5.89 -12.73 1.66
CA SER A 18 -4.84 -11.86 2.21
C SER A 18 -4.15 -12.57 3.38
N VAL A 19 -3.06 -13.26 3.04
CA VAL A 19 -2.03 -13.64 4.02
C VAL A 19 -1.41 -12.37 4.58
N ALA A 20 -1.01 -12.38 5.85
CA ALA A 20 -0.26 -11.28 6.44
C ALA A 20 0.97 -10.93 5.57
N PRO A 21 1.33 -9.65 5.42
CA PRO A 21 2.50 -9.28 4.63
C PRO A 21 3.74 -9.96 5.21
N ALA A 22 4.57 -10.52 4.33
CA ALA A 22 5.81 -11.15 4.74
C ALA A 22 6.71 -10.16 5.51
N PRO A 23 7.48 -10.60 6.52
CA PRO A 23 8.29 -9.71 7.35
C PRO A 23 9.23 -8.80 6.56
N GLU A 24 9.83 -9.29 5.46
CA GLU A 24 10.71 -8.45 4.64
C GLU A 24 9.98 -7.26 3.99
N LYS A 25 8.69 -7.43 3.67
CA LYS A 25 7.87 -6.36 3.07
C LYS A 25 7.50 -5.31 4.10
N VAL A 26 7.21 -5.75 5.33
CA VAL A 26 6.96 -4.84 6.46
C VAL A 26 8.22 -4.09 6.83
N GLN A 27 9.38 -4.74 6.83
CA GLN A 27 10.66 -4.08 7.11
C GLN A 27 10.98 -3.02 6.06
N TRP A 28 10.79 -3.31 4.77
CA TRP A 28 10.92 -2.32 3.70
C TRP A 28 9.94 -1.15 3.87
N ALA A 29 8.69 -1.40 4.23
CA ALA A 29 7.74 -0.30 4.50
C ALA A 29 8.21 0.58 5.67
N SER A 30 8.66 -0.06 6.76
CA SER A 30 9.11 0.64 7.96
C SER A 30 10.33 1.53 7.73
N SER A 31 11.19 1.25 6.75
CA SER A 31 12.35 2.12 6.48
C SER A 31 11.98 3.51 5.94
N PHE A 32 10.76 3.69 5.42
CA PHE A 32 10.27 4.98 4.93
C PHE A 32 9.42 5.74 5.96
N LEU A 33 9.08 5.10 7.08
CA LEU A 33 8.16 5.61 8.08
C LEU A 33 8.91 5.99 9.37
N THR A 34 8.55 7.13 9.95
CA THR A 34 8.92 7.50 11.33
C THR A 34 8.23 6.57 12.33
N GLU A 35 8.68 6.53 13.59
CA GLU A 35 8.05 5.66 14.59
C GLU A 35 6.53 5.90 14.77
N PRO A 36 6.00 7.15 14.79
CA PRO A 36 4.56 7.37 14.84
C PRO A 36 3.82 6.83 13.61
N GLU A 37 4.40 7.00 12.42
CA GLU A 37 3.86 6.50 11.16
C GLU A 37 3.86 4.96 11.10
N GLN A 38 4.91 4.30 11.61
CA GLN A 38 4.97 2.85 11.72
C GLN A 38 3.85 2.31 12.63
N ARG A 39 3.60 2.95 13.77
CA ARG A 39 2.49 2.56 14.66
C ARG A 39 1.13 2.64 13.98
N LEU A 40 0.94 3.64 13.13
CA LEU A 40 -0.27 3.81 12.33
C LEU A 40 -0.41 2.70 11.28
N PHE A 41 0.65 2.46 10.51
CA PHE A 41 0.70 1.41 9.49
C PHE A 41 0.42 0.01 10.08
N LEU A 42 1.05 -0.33 11.21
CA LEU A 42 0.88 -1.63 11.86
C LEU A 42 -0.53 -1.86 12.44
N ARG A 43 -1.31 -0.78 12.65
CA ARG A 43 -2.72 -0.88 13.07
C ARG A 43 -3.67 -1.12 11.91
N MET A 44 -3.24 -0.95 10.66
CA MET A 44 -4.06 -1.25 9.50
C MET A 44 -4.33 -2.77 9.42
N PRO A 45 -5.50 -3.20 8.94
CA PRO A 45 -5.74 -4.62 8.63
C PRO A 45 -4.65 -5.19 7.72
N SER A 46 -4.27 -6.46 7.88
CA SER A 46 -3.18 -7.06 7.09
C SER A 46 -3.41 -7.01 5.57
N VAL A 47 -4.68 -7.00 5.14
CA VAL A 47 -5.06 -6.77 3.74
C VAL A 47 -4.74 -5.36 3.26
N ASP A 48 -5.00 -4.36 4.11
CA ASP A 48 -4.73 -2.97 3.79
C ASP A 48 -3.22 -2.69 3.86
N GLN A 49 -2.50 -3.28 4.81
CA GLN A 49 -1.02 -3.22 4.84
C GLN A 49 -0.42 -3.78 3.54
N SER A 50 -0.87 -4.96 3.12
CA SER A 50 -0.39 -5.60 1.88
C SER A 50 -0.74 -4.79 0.63
N HIS A 51 -1.94 -4.18 0.62
CA HIS A 51 -2.37 -3.28 -0.44
C HIS A 51 -1.50 -2.03 -0.50
N SER A 52 -1.34 -1.33 0.62
CA SER A 52 -0.50 -0.14 0.73
C SER A 52 0.96 -0.41 0.36
N ILE A 53 1.55 -1.53 0.78
CA ILE A 53 2.91 -1.93 0.36
C ILE A 53 2.99 -2.08 -1.17
N ALA A 54 1.98 -2.70 -1.79
CA ALA A 54 1.97 -2.87 -3.24
C ALA A 54 1.87 -1.53 -3.98
N VAL A 55 1.07 -0.60 -3.47
CA VAL A 55 0.97 0.77 -4.01
C VAL A 55 2.28 1.52 -3.82
N ALA A 56 2.86 1.48 -2.62
CA ALA A 56 4.13 2.13 -2.31
C ALA A 56 5.29 1.60 -3.18
N ARG A 57 5.34 0.30 -3.47
CA ARG A 57 6.31 -0.27 -4.41
C ARG A 57 6.11 0.19 -5.84
N ALA A 58 4.86 0.36 -6.27
CA ALA A 58 4.57 0.94 -7.57
C ALA A 58 5.03 2.40 -7.64
N VAL A 59 4.84 3.18 -6.57
CA VAL A 59 5.35 4.56 -6.48
C VAL A 59 6.87 4.59 -6.53
N ALA A 60 7.56 3.76 -5.73
CA ALA A 60 9.02 3.67 -5.71
C ALA A 60 9.60 3.36 -7.11
N ALA A 61 8.94 2.47 -7.87
CA ALA A 61 9.35 2.11 -9.22
C ALA A 61 9.13 3.20 -10.29
N HIS A 62 8.44 4.30 -9.95
CA HIS A 62 8.13 5.41 -10.87
C HIS A 62 8.59 6.77 -10.32
N LEU A 63 9.50 6.79 -9.33
CA LEU A 63 10.04 8.03 -8.78
C LEU A 63 10.85 8.84 -9.82
N ASP A 64 11.44 8.15 -10.80
CA ASP A 64 12.16 8.74 -11.93
C ASP A 64 11.27 9.72 -12.74
N GLN A 65 9.97 9.45 -12.80
CA GLN A 65 9.00 10.30 -13.49
C GLN A 65 8.85 11.68 -12.85
N VAL A 66 9.19 11.81 -11.57
CA VAL A 66 9.21 13.07 -10.82
C VAL A 66 10.64 13.54 -10.51
N GLY A 67 11.64 12.92 -11.15
CA GLY A 67 13.06 13.28 -11.00
C GLY A 67 13.65 12.93 -9.64
N LEU A 68 13.13 11.90 -8.97
CA LEU A 68 13.59 11.43 -7.67
C LEU A 68 14.10 9.98 -7.76
N GLU A 69 15.01 9.63 -6.87
CA GLU A 69 15.47 8.28 -6.59
C GLU A 69 15.00 7.83 -5.20
N GLU A 70 14.93 6.52 -4.95
CA GLU A 70 14.48 5.97 -3.65
C GLU A 70 15.37 6.43 -2.47
N SER A 71 16.63 6.78 -2.74
CA SER A 71 17.57 7.33 -1.75
C SER A 71 17.34 8.81 -1.42
N ASP A 72 16.52 9.53 -2.21
CA ASP A 72 16.29 10.94 -1.97
C ASP A 72 15.43 11.17 -0.73
N PRO A 73 15.75 12.19 0.10
CA PRO A 73 14.94 12.54 1.27
C PRO A 73 13.48 12.82 0.91
N ASP A 74 13.23 13.36 -0.28
CA ASP A 74 11.88 13.71 -0.74
C ASP A 74 11.07 12.51 -1.23
N ALA A 75 11.74 11.46 -1.74
CA ALA A 75 11.10 10.20 -2.09
C ALA A 75 10.45 9.53 -0.86
N ARG A 76 11.02 9.75 0.34
CA ARG A 76 10.44 9.29 1.61
C ARG A 76 9.00 9.76 1.75
N TRP A 77 8.70 11.02 1.44
CA TRP A 77 7.36 11.57 1.61
C TRP A 77 6.34 10.93 0.68
N LEU A 78 6.73 10.69 -0.58
CA LEU A 78 5.88 10.03 -1.58
C LEU A 78 5.59 8.57 -1.19
N ILE A 79 6.61 7.84 -0.76
CA ILE A 79 6.47 6.44 -0.35
C ILE A 79 5.67 6.34 0.96
N ALA A 80 5.94 7.21 1.94
CA ALA A 80 5.19 7.25 3.20
C ALA A 80 3.71 7.60 2.98
N ALA A 81 3.42 8.56 2.11
CA ALA A 81 2.04 8.91 1.73
C ALA A 81 1.31 7.71 1.11
N ALA A 82 1.97 6.97 0.20
CA ALA A 82 1.40 5.76 -0.38
C ALA A 82 1.14 4.65 0.65
N LEU A 83 2.08 4.44 1.59
CA LEU A 83 1.94 3.46 2.66
C LEU A 83 0.77 3.78 3.59
N LEU A 84 0.54 5.07 3.89
CA LEU A 84 -0.44 5.53 4.88
C LEU A 84 -1.75 6.04 4.27
N HIS A 85 -1.92 6.04 2.95
CA HIS A 85 -3.08 6.67 2.29
C HIS A 85 -4.44 6.18 2.82
N ASP A 86 -4.49 4.94 3.31
CA ASP A 86 -5.69 4.29 3.83
C ASP A 86 -5.74 4.17 5.36
N VAL A 87 -4.79 4.76 6.09
CA VAL A 87 -4.77 4.70 7.58
C VAL A 87 -6.03 5.31 8.21
N GLY A 88 -6.64 6.31 7.56
CA GLY A 88 -7.90 6.92 8.01
C GLY A 88 -9.08 5.94 8.03
N LYS A 89 -9.03 4.87 7.22
CA LYS A 89 -10.05 3.79 7.25
C LYS A 89 -9.97 2.99 8.55
N SER A 90 -8.78 2.84 9.11
CA SER A 90 -8.58 2.17 10.41
C SER A 90 -9.05 3.01 11.61
N VAL A 91 -9.10 4.34 11.46
CA VAL A 91 -9.54 5.26 12.54
C VAL A 91 -11.05 5.54 12.48
N SER A 92 -11.65 5.52 11.28
CA SER A 92 -13.06 5.87 11.08
C SER A 92 -14.06 4.75 11.41
N GLY A 93 -13.62 3.53 11.72
CA GLY A 93 -14.53 2.41 12.01
C GLY A 93 -15.41 2.00 10.82
N LEU A 94 -15.17 2.56 9.64
CA LEU A 94 -15.83 2.18 8.41
C LEU A 94 -15.21 0.87 7.94
N GLY A 95 -15.73 -0.24 8.46
CA GLY A 95 -15.55 -1.54 7.83
C GLY A 95 -16.05 -1.52 6.38
N THR A 96 -16.14 -2.71 5.78
CA THR A 96 -16.45 -2.98 4.37
C THR A 96 -17.70 -2.28 3.77
N TYR A 97 -18.51 -1.60 4.58
CA TYR A 97 -19.72 -0.88 4.19
C TYR A 97 -19.50 0.45 3.45
N GLY A 98 -18.27 0.97 3.36
CA GLY A 98 -17.98 2.22 2.63
C GLY A 98 -17.62 2.07 1.16
N ARG A 99 -17.61 0.86 0.57
CA ARG A 99 -17.05 0.62 -0.77
C ARG A 99 -17.98 0.87 -1.96
N VAL A 100 -19.23 1.29 -1.75
CA VAL A 100 -20.11 1.71 -2.85
C VAL A 100 -21.01 2.86 -2.40
N VAL A 101 -20.67 4.08 -2.80
CA VAL A 101 -21.63 5.14 -3.16
C VAL A 101 -21.13 5.76 -4.46
#